data_AF-A0A3P8KSK8-F1
#
_entry.id   AF-A0A3P8KSK8-F1
#
_cell.length_a   1.000
_cell.length_b   1.000
_cell.length_c   1.000
_cell.angle_alpha   90.00
_cell.angle_beta   90.00
_cell.angle_gamma   90.00
#
_symmetry.space_group_name_H-M   'P 1'
#
loop_
_entity.id
_entity.type
_entity.pdbx_description
1 polymer ?
#
loop_
_entity_poly.entity_id
_entity_poly.type
_entity_poly.pdbx_seq_one_letter_code
_entity_poly.pdbx_strand_id
1 'polypeptide(L)' 'MIHNGLQPNITVDAQTYEVRIDGELITSEPAEVLPMAQRYFLF' A
#
# COMPACT_ATOMS: atom_id res chain seq x y z
N MET A 1 -1.06 3.88 -18.94
CA MET A 1 -0.35 2.65 -18.51
C MET A 1 -1.22 1.45 -18.82
N ILE A 2 -0.72 0.46 -19.57
CA ILE A 2 -1.54 -0.66 -20.12
C ILE A 2 -2.32 -1.42 -19.03
N HIS A 3 -1.75 -1.59 -17.83
CA HIS A 3 -2.38 -2.33 -16.73
C HIS A 3 -2.71 -1.50 -15.48
N ASN A 4 -2.29 -0.23 -15.40
CA ASN A 4 -2.39 0.60 -14.18
C ASN A 4 -2.72 2.04 -14.54
N GLY A 5 -3.91 2.29 -15.10
CA GLY A 5 -4.31 3.59 -15.65
C GLY A 5 -5.18 4.46 -14.74
N LEU A 6 -5.44 4.06 -13.49
CA LEU A 6 -6.34 4.79 -12.60
C LEU A 6 -5.74 6.14 -12.18
N GLN A 7 -6.60 7.16 -12.06
CA GLN A 7 -6.27 8.48 -11.55
C GLN A 7 -7.35 8.92 -10.55
N PRO A 8 -7.41 8.32 -9.35
CA PRO A 8 -8.44 8.62 -8.36
C PRO A 8 -8.15 9.94 -7.64
N ASN A 9 -9.13 10.41 -6.85
CA ASN A 9 -8.88 11.49 -5.91
C ASN A 9 -8.19 10.92 -4.66
N ILE A 10 -6.98 11.41 -4.37
CA ILE A 10 -6.19 10.98 -3.22
C ILE A 10 -6.08 12.15 -2.25
N THR A 11 -6.44 11.93 -0.99
CA THR A 11 -6.29 12.90 0.09
C THR A 11 -5.49 12.31 1.25
N VAL A 12 -4.77 13.19 1.96
CA VAL A 12 -3.98 12.83 3.13
C VAL A 12 -4.33 13.79 4.26
N ASP A 13 -4.71 13.27 5.42
CA ASP A 13 -4.89 14.08 6.61
C ASP A 13 -3.52 14.57 7.14
N ALA A 14 -3.36 15.87 7.36
CA ALA A 14 -2.08 16.45 7.73
C ALA A 14 -1.64 16.17 9.17
N GLN A 15 -2.53 15.68 10.03
CA GLN A 15 -2.27 15.41 11.44
C GLN A 15 -2.11 13.91 11.71
N THR A 16 -2.99 13.08 11.14
CA THR A 16 -3.02 11.63 11.37
C THR A 16 -2.30 10.84 10.28
N TYR A 17 -2.04 11.46 9.13
CA TYR A 17 -1.49 10.83 7.92
C TYR A 17 -2.38 9.72 7.33
N GLU A 18 -3.67 9.71 7.66
CA GLU A 18 -4.64 8.84 7.00
C GLU A 18 -4.68 9.13 5.51
N VAL A 19 -4.58 8.08 4.69
CA VAL A 19 -4.69 8.16 3.24
C VAL A 19 -6.08 7.70 2.81
N ARG A 20 -6.78 8.53 2.04
CA ARG A 20 -8.09 8.20 1.49
C ARG A 20 -8.08 8.22 -0.04
N ILE A 21 -8.77 7.26 -0.63
CA ILE A 21 -8.99 7.17 -2.08
C ILE A 21 -10.49 7.26 -2.31
N ASP A 22 -10.94 8.26 -3.06
CA ASP A 22 -12.37 8.50 -3.35
C ASP A 22 -13.25 8.52 -2.07
N GLY A 23 -12.66 8.99 -0.96
CA GLY A 23 -13.30 9.10 0.36
C GLY A 23 -13.11 7.89 1.29
N GLU A 24 -12.69 6.74 0.75
CA GLU A 24 -12.48 5.51 1.52
C GLU A 24 -11.09 5.48 2.16
N LEU A 25 -11.01 5.10 3.43
CA LEU A 25 -9.73 4.94 4.14
C LEU A 25 -9.01 3.69 3.62
N ILE A 26 -7.78 3.87 3.13
CA ILE A 26 -6.94 2.78 2.64
C ILE A 26 -5.83 2.50 3.66
N THR A 27 -5.79 1.27 4.15
CA THR A 27 -4.73 0.77 5.05
C THR A 27 -4.56 -0.74 4.88
N SER A 28 -3.45 -1.28 5.39
CA SER A 28 -3.18 -2.72 5.40
C SER A 28 -2.35 -3.10 6.61
N GLU A 29 -2.63 -4.27 7.19
CA GLU A 29 -1.80 -4.82 8.25
C GLU A 29 -0.40 -5.20 7.75
N PRO A 30 0.63 -5.04 8.58
CA PRO A 30 1.98 -5.49 8.23
C PRO A 30 2.03 -7.01 8.10
N ALA A 31 2.77 -7.51 7.11
CA ALA A 31 3.04 -8.94 6.97
C ALA A 31 4.24 -9.35 7.83
N GLU A 32 4.09 -10.40 8.64
CA GLU A 32 5.17 -10.92 9.50
C GLU A 32 6.22 -11.73 8.73
N VAL A 33 5.79 -12.40 7.65
CA VAL A 33 6.64 -13.26 6.80
C VAL A 33 6.31 -13.00 5.34
N LEU A 34 7.34 -12.96 4.50
CA LEU A 34 7.17 -12.78 3.06
C LEU A 34 7.58 -14.05 2.29
N PRO A 35 6.84 -14.39 1.20
CA PRO A 35 7.34 -15.34 0.23
C PRO A 35 8.59 -14.77 -0.45
N MET A 36 9.39 -15.64 -1.08
CA MET A 36 10.58 -15.24 -1.84
C MET A 36 11.67 -14.53 -1.02
N ALA A 37 11.65 -14.67 0.31
CA ALA A 37 12.68 -14.14 1.20
C ALA A 37 13.62 -15.26 1.70
N GLN A 38 13.64 -15.54 3.01
CA GLN A 38 14.58 -16.45 3.70
C GLN A 38 14.77 -17.82 3.04
N ARG A 39 13.79 -18.34 2.30
CA ARG A 39 13.89 -19.63 1.59
C ARG A 39 14.94 -19.63 0.48
N TYR A 40 15.27 -18.46 -0.09
CA TYR A 40 16.06 -18.35 -1.32
C TYR A 40 17.41 -17.66 -1.14
N PHE A 41 17.66 -17.05 0.01
CA PHE A 41 18.89 -16.32 0.29
C PHE A 41 19.66 -16.96 1.45
N LEU A 42 20.98 -17.08 1.28
CA LEU A 42 21.87 -17.65 2.28
C LEU A 42 22.13 -16.66 3.43
N PHE A 43 22.06 -15.35 3.18
CA PHE A 43 22.14 -14.25 4.15
C PHE A 43 21.18 -13.13 3.76
#